data_AF-A0AA39SV72-F1
#
_entry.id   AF-A0AA39SV72-F1
#
_cell.length_a   1.000
_cell.length_b   1.000
_cell.length_c   1.000
_cell.angle_alpha   90.00
_cell.angle_beta   90.00
_cell.angle_gamma   90.00
#
_symmetry.space_group_name_H-M   'P 1'
#
loop_
_entity.id
_entity.type
_entity.pdbx_description
1 polymer ?
#
loop_
_entity_poly.entity_id
_entity_poly.type
_entity_poly.pdbx_seq_one_letter_code
_entity_poly.pdbx_strand_id
1 'polypeptide(L)' 'MWGESVDTSDIEQTIWPQAAATAEKQLWTPYDNLAKDPVEVIGKLTNFRCLLNRRGVAAAPLLRLGCTASVEPGSCYSQ' A
#
# COMPACT_ATOMS: atom_id res chain seq x y z
N MET A 1 14.69 -2.94 2.45
CA MET A 1 14.12 -4.07 3.21
C MET A 1 15.23 -5.08 3.41
N TRP A 2 15.54 -5.43 4.66
CA TRP A 2 16.50 -6.47 5.01
C TRP A 2 15.73 -7.71 5.47
N GLY A 3 16.22 -8.91 5.16
CA GLY A 3 15.48 -10.17 5.36
C GLY A 3 15.59 -10.76 6.77
N GLU A 4 16.04 -10.00 7.75
CA GLU A 4 16.28 -10.50 9.12
C GLU A 4 15.00 -10.79 9.91
N SER A 5 13.89 -10.14 9.55
CA SER A 5 12.58 -10.29 10.19
C SER A 5 11.44 -10.53 9.20
N VAL A 6 11.75 -10.98 7.98
CA VAL A 6 10.76 -11.14 6.92
C VAL A 6 10.89 -12.52 6.30
N ASP A 7 9.79 -13.27 6.35
CA ASP A 7 9.67 -14.58 5.74
C ASP A 7 8.71 -14.54 4.55
N THR A 8 8.48 -15.70 3.92
CA THR A 8 7.58 -15.83 2.77
C THR A 8 6.11 -15.52 3.10
N SER A 9 5.71 -15.56 4.37
CA SER A 9 4.33 -15.21 4.79
C SER A 9 4.09 -13.71 4.75
N ASP A 10 5.11 -12.92 5.13
CA ASP A 10 4.95 -11.48 5.37
C ASP A 10 5.65 -10.59 4.33
N ILE A 11 6.34 -11.19 3.36
CA ILE A 11 7.09 -10.46 2.33
C ILE A 11 6.20 -9.52 1.50
N GLU A 12 5.03 -9.98 1.07
CA GLU A 12 4.15 -9.17 0.21
C GLU A 12 3.62 -7.95 0.95
N GLN A 13 3.27 -8.12 2.22
CA GLN A 13 2.70 -7.07 3.06
C GLN A 13 3.77 -6.07 3.52
N THR A 14 5.02 -6.52 3.62
CA THR A 14 6.14 -5.63 3.94
C THR A 14 6.54 -4.77 2.74
N ILE A 15 6.44 -5.32 1.52
CA ILE A 15 6.78 -4.59 0.29
C ILE A 15 5.62 -3.66 -0.13
N TRP A 16 4.40 -4.16 -0.13
CA TRP A 16 3.24 -3.46 -0.66
C TRP A 16 2.31 -2.96 0.45
N PRO A 17 1.80 -1.72 0.36
CA PRO A 17 1.84 -0.78 -0.76
C PRO A 17 3.00 0.23 -0.72
N GLN A 18 3.89 0.16 0.28
CA GLN A 18 4.91 1.18 0.55
C GLN A 18 5.93 1.33 -0.59
N ALA A 19 6.32 0.23 -1.24
CA ALA A 19 7.19 0.26 -2.40
C ALA A 19 6.58 1.04 -3.57
N ALA A 20 5.27 0.92 -3.79
CA ALA A 20 4.56 1.67 -4.82
C ALA A 20 4.53 3.17 -4.54
N ALA A 21 4.28 3.56 -3.29
CA ALA A 21 4.31 4.97 -2.88
C ALA A 21 5.71 5.59 -3.11
N THR A 22 6.76 4.82 -2.81
CA THR A 22 8.15 5.22 -3.04
C THR A 22 8.45 5.35 -4.54
N ALA A 23 8.02 4.36 -5.33
CA ALA A 23 8.20 4.37 -6.79
C ALA A 23 7.52 5.57 -7.45
N GLU A 24 6.28 5.90 -7.04
CA GLU A 24 5.58 7.08 -7.54
C GLU A 24 6.36 8.36 -7.23
N LYS A 25 6.80 8.52 -5.99
CA LYS A 25 7.49 9.74 -5.54
C LYS A 25 8.90 9.93 -6.09
N GLN A 26 9.68 8.85 -6.21
CA GLN A 26 11.11 8.94 -6.56
C GLN A 26 11.41 8.67 -8.03
N LEU A 27 10.61 7.84 -8.69
CA LEU A 27 10.95 7.34 -10.03
C LEU A 27 10.00 7.88 -11.10
N TRP A 28 8.72 8.05 -10.76
CA TRP A 28 7.70 8.29 -11.79
C TRP A 28 7.23 9.76 -11.85
N THR A 29 6.98 10.39 -10.70
CA THR A 29 6.32 11.70 -10.65
C THR A 29 7.33 12.81 -10.35
N PRO A 30 7.44 13.85 -11.20
CA PRO A 30 8.26 15.01 -10.88
C PRO A 30 7.68 15.76 -9.67
N TYR A 31 8.55 16.40 -8.88
CA TYR A 31 8.19 17.01 -7.60
C TYR A 31 7.00 17.98 -7.66
N ASP A 32 6.86 18.71 -8.77
CA ASP A 32 5.76 19.67 -8.97
C ASP A 32 4.39 19.01 -9.12
N ASN A 33 4.35 17.76 -9.59
CA ASN A 33 3.13 16.98 -9.79
C ASN A 33 2.85 16.01 -8.64
N LEU A 34 3.68 15.99 -7.61
CA LEU A 34 3.47 15.14 -6.45
C LEU A 34 2.25 15.64 -5.67
N ALA A 35 1.30 14.75 -5.39
CA ALA A 35 0.17 15.08 -4.52
C ALA A 35 0.70 15.49 -3.14
N LYS A 36 0.47 16.76 -2.78
CA LYS A 36 0.91 17.35 -1.50
C LYS A 36 -0.13 17.15 -0.41
N ASP A 37 -1.38 16.91 -0.80
CA ASP A 37 -2.47 16.66 0.12
C ASP A 37 -2.46 15.19 0.61
N PRO A 38 -2.35 14.95 1.93
CA PRO A 38 -2.28 13.60 2.46
C PRO A 38 -3.58 12.82 2.27
N VAL A 39 -4.75 13.48 2.21
CA VAL A 39 -6.05 12.80 2.01
C VAL A 39 -6.15 12.28 0.57
N GLU A 40 -5.69 13.05 -0.40
CA GLU A 40 -5.62 12.61 -1.81
C GLU A 40 -4.67 11.41 -1.97
N VAL A 41 -3.50 11.46 -1.32
CA VAL A 41 -2.52 10.37 -1.34
C VAL A 41 -3.07 9.11 -0.70
N ILE A 42 -3.73 9.22 0.46
CA ILE A 42 -4.38 8.08 1.13
C ILE A 42 -5.45 7.48 0.22
N GLY A 43 -6.31 8.30 -0.39
CA GLY A 43 -7.34 7.82 -1.31
C GLY A 43 -6.77 7.06 -2.52
N LYS A 44 -5.70 7.57 -3.13
CA LYS A 44 -5.01 6.90 -4.25
C LYS A 44 -4.37 5.59 -3.82
N LEU A 45 -3.65 5.57 -2.70
CA LEU A 45 -3.00 4.37 -2.18
C LEU A 45 -4.01 3.31 -1.76
N THR A 46 -5.16 3.69 -1.20
CA THR A 46 -6.24 2.76 -0.83
C THR A 46 -6.78 2.08 -2.08
N ASN A 47 -7.06 2.84 -3.14
CA ASN A 47 -7.46 2.29 -4.44
C ASN A 47 -6.41 1.32 -5.00
N PHE A 48 -5.13 1.71 -4.96
CA PHE A 48 -4.03 0.89 -5.45
C PHE A 48 -3.90 -0.42 -4.68
N ARG A 49 -3.99 -0.38 -3.35
CA ARG A 49 -4.02 -1.57 -2.49
C ARG A 49 -5.14 -2.53 -2.90
N CYS A 50 -6.34 -2.02 -3.19
CA CYS A 50 -7.45 -2.88 -3.62
C CYS A 50 -7.20 -3.55 -4.97
N LEU A 51 -6.52 -2.87 -5.89
CA LEU A 51 -6.11 -3.47 -7.16
C LEU A 51 -5.09 -4.59 -6.94
N LEU A 52 -4.14 -4.42 -6.01
CA LEU A 52 -3.18 -5.46 -5.64
C LEU A 52 -3.87 -6.68 -5.05
N ASN A 53 -4.75 -6.47 -4.07
CA ASN A 53 -5.50 -7.57 -3.43
C ASN A 53 -6.35 -8.35 -4.44
N ARG A 54 -6.96 -7.67 -5.42
CA ARG A 54 -7.71 -8.33 -6.52
C ARG A 54 -6.82 -9.15 -7.45
N ARG A 55 -5.53 -8.85 -7.53
CA ARG A 55 -4.54 -9.58 -8.33
C ARG A 55 -3.85 -10.70 -7.53
N GLY A 56 -4.27 -10.91 -6.28
CA GLY A 56 -3.69 -11.93 -5.40
C GLY A 56 -2.41 -11.49 -4.68
N VAL A 57 -2.05 -10.21 -4.72
CA VAL A 57 -0.93 -9.66 -3.95
C VAL A 57 -1.47 -9.13 -2.63
N ALA A 58 -1.07 -9.72 -1.52
CA ALA A 58 -1.50 -9.33 -0.18
C ALA A 58 -0.81 -8.02 0.25
N ALA A 59 -1.48 -6.89 0.03
CA ALA A 59 -0.96 -5.59 0.40
C ALA A 59 -1.41 -5.17 1.81
N ALA A 60 -0.46 -4.66 2.60
CA ALA A 60 -0.71 -4.21 3.95
C ALA A 60 -1.74 -3.06 4.00
N PRO A 61 -2.55 -2.97 5.08
CA PRO A 61 -3.42 -1.82 5.30
C PRO A 61 -2.61 -0.54 5.54
N LEU A 62 -3.12 0.61 5.06
CA LEU A 62 -2.41 1.90 5.17
C LEU A 62 -2.44 2.52 6.57
N LEU A 63 -3.59 2.41 7.24
CA LEU A 63 -3.88 3.09 8.51
C LEU A 63 -3.76 2.17 9.73
N ARG A 64 -3.59 0.86 9.52
CA ARG A 64 -3.51 -0.13 10.58
C ARG A 64 -2.11 -0.72 10.65
N LEU A 65 -1.61 -0.90 11.86
CA LEU A 65 -0.39 -1.64 12.12
C LEU A 65 -0.68 -3.15 12.01
N GLY A 66 0.07 -3.83 11.15
CA GLY A 66 0.11 -5.29 11.04
C GLY A 66 -0.73 -5.90 9.91
N CYS A 67 -0.62 -7.22 9.80
CA CYS A 67 -1.13 -8.08 8.73
C CYS A 67 -2.66 -8.30 8.77
N THR A 68 -3.44 -7.29 9.13
CA THR A 68 -4.88 -7.45 9.34
C THR A 68 -5.68 -7.26 8.06
N ALA A 69 -6.56 -8.22 7.78
CA ALA A 69 -7.55 -8.13 6.72
C ALA A 69 -8.52 -6.96 6.96
N SER A 70 -9.22 -6.55 5.89
CA SER A 70 -10.27 -5.53 6.01
C SER A 70 -11.37 -5.99 6.98
N VAL A 71 -11.93 -5.04 7.73
CA VAL A 71 -12.96 -5.30 8.75
C VAL A 71 -14.23 -5.89 8.14
N GLU A 72 -14.58 -5.50 6.90
CA GLU A 72 -15.76 -6.00 6.20
C GLU A 72 -15.44 -6.46 4.77
N PRO A 73 -16.18 -7.45 4.22
CA PRO A 73 -16.08 -7.83 2.81
C PRO A 73 -16.43 -6.63 1.91
N GLY A 74 -15.50 -6.25 1.03
CA GLY A 74 -15.71 -5.14 0.10
C GLY A 74 -15.36 -3.74 0.65
N SER A 75 -15.02 -3.59 1.93
CA SER A 75 -14.63 -2.29 2.51
C SER A 75 -13.21 -1.85 2.14
N CYS A 76 -12.57 -2.51 1.17
CA CYS A 76 -11.18 -2.23 0.81
C CYS A 76 -10.93 -0.75 0.47
N TYR A 77 -11.92 -0.07 -0.12
CA TYR A 77 -11.85 1.36 -0.49
C TYR A 77 -12.03 2.33 0.68
N SER A 78 -12.46 1.83 1.84
CA SER A 78 -12.71 2.59 3.06
C SER A 78 -11.82 2.03 4.17
N GLN A 79 -10.60 2.57 4.28
CA GLN A 79 -9.62 2.21 5.30
C GLN A 79 -9.45 3.29 6.35
#